data_AF-A0A124IS34-F1
#
_entry.id   AF-A0A124IS34-F1
#
_cell.length_a   1.000
_cell.length_b   1.000
_cell.length_c   1.000
_cell.angle_alpha   90.00
_cell.angle_beta   90.00
_cell.angle_gamma   90.00
#
_symmetry.space_group_name_H-M   'P 1'
#
loop_
_entity.id
_entity.type
_entity.pdbx_description
1 polymer ?
#
loop_
_entity_poly.entity_id
_entity_poly.type
_entity_poly.pdbx_seq_one_letter_code
_entity_poly.pdbx_strand_id
1 'polypeptide(L)'
;MVSFVVRREVRVPRGLLLSIIRRIEDYPKYWHGHREVRIIDSSGDVFHVQVKFAFNGPLNHGEAYVRLTDDGVAFNFVKGPFKGLHRVRVGDGELVSEWDIKLHPLLTPIRGWVI
;
A
#
# COMPACT_ATOMS: atom_id res chain seq x y z
N MET A 1 0.50 -14.81 9.63
CA MET A 1 1.24 -13.90 8.74
C MET A 1 0.77 -14.20 7.34
N VAL A 2 0.66 -13.19 6.48
CA VAL A 2 0.42 -13.36 5.04
C VAL A 2 1.48 -12.52 4.35
N SER A 3 2.29 -13.17 3.52
CA SER A 3 3.36 -12.50 2.78
C SER A 3 3.25 -12.91 1.32
N PHE A 4 3.24 -11.95 0.41
CA PHE A 4 3.15 -12.21 -1.02
C PHE A 4 3.82 -11.11 -1.83
N VAL A 5 4.21 -11.44 -3.05
CA VAL A 5 4.85 -10.51 -3.97
C VAL A 5 4.13 -10.56 -5.31
N VAL A 6 3.68 -9.41 -5.79
CA VAL A 6 3.10 -9.23 -7.12
C VAL A 6 4.11 -8.46 -7.96
N ARG A 7 4.42 -8.99 -9.15
CA ARG A 7 5.29 -8.34 -10.13
C ARG A 7 4.49 -8.07 -11.39
N ARG A 8 4.75 -6.93 -12.02
CA ARG A 8 4.14 -6.57 -13.30
C ARG A 8 5.18 -5.89 -14.17
N GLU A 9 5.37 -6.40 -15.38
CA GLU A 9 6.16 -5.73 -16.40
C GLU A 9 5.49 -4.41 -16.82
N VAL A 10 6.30 -3.38 -17.00
CA VAL A 10 5.88 -2.03 -17.33
C VAL A 10 6.83 -1.43 -18.37
N ARG A 11 6.25 -1.02 -19.50
CA ARG A 11 6.97 -0.38 -20.61
C ARG A 11 6.90 1.15 -20.50
N VAL A 12 7.21 1.67 -19.32
CA VAL A 12 7.28 3.11 -19.06
C VAL A 12 8.63 3.47 -18.45
N PRO A 13 9.15 4.69 -18.69
CA PRO A 13 10.40 5.13 -18.08
C PRO A 13 10.34 5.05 -16.55
N ARG A 14 11.39 4.50 -15.93
CA ARG A 14 11.50 4.35 -14.47
C ARG A 14 11.17 5.63 -13.70
N GLY A 15 11.71 6.77 -14.14
CA GLY A 15 11.48 8.06 -13.50
C GLY A 15 10.02 8.53 -13.52
N LEU A 16 9.30 8.24 -14.60
CA LEU A 16 7.86 8.53 -14.70
C LEU A 16 7.06 7.64 -13.75
N LEU A 17 7.38 6.35 -13.68
CA LEU A 17 6.67 5.44 -12.79
C LEU A 17 6.90 5.81 -11.31
N LEU A 18 8.15 6.16 -10.96
CA LEU A 18 8.48 6.68 -9.63
C LEU A 18 7.72 7.95 -9.28
N SER A 19 7.60 8.90 -10.21
CA SER A 19 6.85 10.13 -9.96
C SER A 19 5.35 9.89 -9.74
N ILE A 20 4.80 8.83 -10.34
CA ILE A 20 3.41 8.40 -10.11
C ILE A 20 3.26 7.73 -8.74
N ILE A 21 4.08 6.71 -8.43
CA ILE A 21 3.90 5.92 -7.20
C ILE A 21 4.32 6.65 -5.93
N ARG A 22 5.08 7.75 -6.03
CA ARG A 22 5.43 8.61 -4.89
C ARG A 22 4.32 9.61 -4.53
N ARG A 23 3.30 9.77 -5.38
CA ARG A 23 2.11 10.58 -5.08
C ARG A 23 1.12 9.74 -4.27
N ILE A 24 1.29 9.76 -2.95
CA ILE A 24 0.57 8.86 -2.02
C ILE A 24 -0.95 9.04 -2.10
N GLU A 25 -1.44 10.28 -2.25
CA GLU A 25 -2.88 10.56 -2.36
C GLU A 25 -3.51 10.05 -3.67
N ASP A 26 -2.69 9.76 -4.70
CA ASP A 26 -3.16 9.24 -5.97
C ASP A 26 -3.33 7.71 -5.97
N TYR A 27 -2.95 7.01 -4.90
CA TYR A 27 -3.06 5.55 -4.80
C TYR A 27 -4.44 4.99 -5.18
N PRO A 28 -5.57 5.59 -4.78
CA PRO A 28 -6.89 5.11 -5.18
C PRO A 28 -7.12 5.03 -6.70
N LYS A 29 -6.37 5.80 -7.51
CA LYS A 29 -6.49 5.82 -8.98
C LYS A 29 -6.00 4.53 -9.63
N TYR A 30 -5.00 3.88 -9.03
CA TYR A 30 -4.32 2.71 -9.61
C TYR A 30 -4.25 1.51 -8.66
N TRP A 31 -4.56 1.70 -7.38
CA TRP A 31 -4.58 0.67 -6.34
C TRP A 31 -6.02 0.51 -5.83
N HIS A 32 -6.82 -0.28 -6.55
CA HIS A 32 -8.27 -0.41 -6.32
C HIS A 32 -8.66 -0.97 -4.94
N GLY A 33 -7.71 -1.48 -4.16
CA GLY A 33 -7.92 -1.82 -2.75
C GLY A 33 -8.14 -0.60 -1.85
N HIS A 34 -7.72 0.59 -2.30
CA HIS A 34 -7.89 1.87 -1.61
C HIS A 34 -9.01 2.67 -2.27
N ARG A 35 -9.99 3.08 -1.47
CA ARG A 35 -11.04 4.01 -1.89
C ARG A 35 -10.63 5.46 -1.69
N GLU A 36 -9.82 5.71 -0.66
CA GLU A 36 -9.35 7.03 -0.30
C GLU A 36 -8.03 6.92 0.47
N VAL A 37 -7.12 7.85 0.22
CA VAL A 37 -5.88 8.01 0.98
C VAL A 37 -5.73 9.50 1.27
N ARG A 38 -5.60 9.86 2.55
CA ARG A 38 -5.41 11.24 3.01
C ARG A 38 -4.15 11.34 3.85
N ILE A 39 -3.31 12.32 3.58
CA ILE A 39 -2.20 12.67 4.45
C ILE A 39 -2.77 13.48 5.62
N ILE A 40 -2.53 13.02 6.85
CA ILE A 40 -3.01 13.68 8.08
C ILE A 40 -1.89 14.37 8.84
N ASP A 41 -0.64 13.93 8.66
CA ASP A 41 0.57 14.59 9.17
C ASP A 41 1.78 14.25 8.28
N SER A 42 2.82 15.08 8.32
CA SER A 42 4.06 14.86 7.59
C SER A 42 5.27 15.38 8.35
N SER A 43 6.32 14.56 8.44
CA SER A 43 7.61 14.93 9.04
C SER A 43 8.74 14.46 8.13
N GLY A 44 9.36 15.40 7.41
CA GLY A 44 10.38 15.10 6.41
C GLY A 44 9.84 14.16 5.32
N ASP A 45 10.50 13.02 5.12
CA ASP A 45 10.13 12.01 4.12
C ASP A 45 9.13 10.97 4.63
N VAL A 46 8.54 11.19 5.81
CA VAL A 46 7.56 10.30 6.42
C VAL A 46 6.20 10.97 6.51
N PHE A 47 5.19 10.31 5.94
CA PHE A 47 3.80 10.76 5.92
C PHE A 47 2.96 9.87 6.82
N HIS A 48 2.20 10.44 7.74
CA HIS A 48 1.12 9.72 8.42
C HIS A 48 -0.13 9.83 7.57
N VAL A 49 -0.65 8.69 7.13
CA VAL A 49 -1.81 8.65 6.23
C VAL A 49 -2.96 7.86 6.83
N GLN A 50 -4.16 8.34 6.55
CA GLN A 50 -5.40 7.62 6.76
C GLN A 50 -5.83 6.98 5.44
N VAL A 51 -6.22 5.71 5.48
CA VAL A 51 -6.62 4.93 4.32
C VAL A 51 -8.03 4.41 4.53
N LYS A 52 -8.92 4.65 3.56
CA LYS A 52 -10.21 3.98 3.47
C LYS A 52 -10.11 2.87 2.42
N PHE A 53 -10.33 1.64 2.83
CA PHE A 53 -10.30 0.48 1.95
C PHE A 53 -11.60 0.33 1.16
N ALA A 54 -11.52 -0.35 0.03
CA ALA A 54 -12.64 -0.51 -0.91
C ALA A 54 -13.71 -1.51 -0.42
N PHE A 55 -13.41 -2.39 0.54
CA PHE A 55 -14.38 -3.34 1.07
C PHE A 55 -15.33 -2.70 2.09
N ASN A 56 -16.52 -3.27 2.23
CA ASN A 56 -17.52 -2.84 3.21
C ASN A 56 -17.25 -3.50 4.58
N GLY A 57 -17.54 -2.78 5.67
CA GLY A 57 -17.47 -3.32 7.03
C GLY A 57 -16.77 -2.41 8.03
N PRO A 58 -16.78 -2.76 9.33
CA PRO A 58 -16.31 -1.90 10.41
C PRO A 58 -14.79 -1.67 10.41
N LEU A 59 -14.02 -2.51 9.70
CA LEU A 59 -12.55 -2.43 9.62
C LEU A 59 -12.05 -1.84 8.30
N ASN A 60 -12.89 -1.12 7.56
CA ASN A 60 -12.51 -0.54 6.28
C ASN A 60 -11.72 0.78 6.38
N HIS A 61 -11.31 1.20 7.57
CA HIS A 61 -10.41 2.32 7.77
C HIS A 61 -9.10 1.83 8.39
N GLY A 62 -7.99 2.38 7.95
CA GLY A 62 -6.66 2.11 8.49
C GLY A 62 -5.80 3.35 8.55
N GLU A 63 -4.65 3.18 9.21
CA GLU A 63 -3.62 4.20 9.31
C GLU A 63 -2.27 3.57 9.00
N ALA A 64 -1.42 4.32 8.28
CA ALA A 64 -0.08 3.89 7.94
C ALA A 64 0.92 5.05 8.03
N TYR A 65 2.17 4.70 8.32
CA TYR A 65 3.31 5.59 8.08
C TYR A 65 3.91 5.24 6.72
N VAL A 66 4.02 6.22 5.84
CA VAL A 66 4.52 6.05 4.48
C VAL A 66 5.85 6.75 4.35
N ARG A 67 6.86 6.04 3.88
CA ARG A 67 8.18 6.60 3.60
C ARG A 67 8.49 6.49 2.12
N LEU A 68 8.99 7.56 1.53
CA LEU A 68 9.54 7.51 0.18
C LEU A 68 10.93 6.86 0.22
N THR A 69 11.21 5.96 -0.71
CA THR A 69 12.51 5.30 -0.87
C THR A 69 13.10 5.66 -2.23
N ASP A 70 14.40 5.46 -2.42
CA ASP A 70 15.09 5.76 -3.69
C ASP A 70 14.47 5.05 -4.91
N ASP A 71 13.88 3.88 -4.67
CA ASP A 71 13.27 3.00 -5.66
C ASP A 71 11.75 2.89 -5.56
N GLY A 72 11.09 3.65 -4.68
CA GLY A 72 9.64 3.67 -4.60
C GLY A 72 9.09 4.20 -3.29
N VAL A 73 8.20 3.44 -2.65
CA VAL A 73 7.55 3.81 -1.38
C VAL A 73 7.31 2.59 -0.50
N ALA A 74 7.28 2.82 0.81
CA ALA A 74 6.96 1.81 1.81
C ALA A 74 5.87 2.31 2.75
N PHE A 75 4.76 1.59 2.80
CA PHE A 75 3.70 1.75 3.79
C PHE A 75 3.95 0.82 4.97
N ASN A 76 3.85 1.36 6.18
CA ASN A 76 3.79 0.61 7.41
C ASN A 76 2.42 0.80 8.05
N PHE A 77 1.50 -0.14 7.79
CA PHE A 77 0.15 -0.13 8.32
C PHE A 77 0.16 -0.47 9.81
N VAL A 78 -0.28 0.47 10.64
CA VAL A 78 -0.30 0.35 12.11
C VAL A 78 -1.70 0.09 12.67
N LYS A 79 -2.74 0.36 11.87
CA LYS A 79 -4.15 0.20 12.23
C LYS A 79 -4.99 -0.15 11.02
N GLY A 80 -6.08 -0.91 11.26
CA GLY A 80 -7.08 -1.25 10.26
C GLY A 80 -7.27 -2.75 10.10
N PRO A 81 -7.66 -3.24 8.90
CA PRO A 81 -7.97 -4.64 8.64
C PRO A 81 -6.74 -5.54 8.67
N PHE A 82 -5.56 -4.94 8.55
CA PHE A 82 -4.28 -5.60 8.70
C PHE A 82 -3.25 -4.61 9.21
N LYS A 83 -2.15 -5.15 9.73
CA LYS A 83 -0.96 -4.39 10.12
C LYS A 83 0.27 -5.00 9.47
N GLY A 84 1.28 -4.20 9.18
CA GLY A 84 2.52 -4.67 8.57
C GLY A 84 2.95 -3.83 7.37
N LEU A 85 3.84 -4.38 6.56
CA LEU A 85 4.55 -3.65 5.53
C LEU A 85 3.97 -3.92 4.15
N HIS A 86 3.86 -2.86 3.37
CA HIS A 86 3.60 -2.91 1.94
C HIS A 86 4.64 -2.04 1.24
N ARG A 87 5.48 -2.65 0.42
CA ARG A 87 6.51 -1.95 -0.35
C ARG A 87 6.15 -1.97 -1.83
N VAL A 88 6.22 -0.82 -2.46
CA VAL A 88 6.06 -0.69 -3.91
C VAL A 88 7.37 -0.17 -4.46
N ARG A 89 8.02 -0.94 -5.33
CA ARG A 89 9.36 -0.66 -5.89
C ARG A 89 9.31 -0.68 -7.40
N VAL A 90 10.07 0.21 -8.04
CA VAL A 90 10.26 0.27 -9.49
C VAL A 90 11.64 -0.27 -9.82
N GLY A 91 11.66 -1.49 -10.38
CA GLY A 91 12.85 -2.09 -10.97
C GLY A 91 13.04 -1.68 -12.43
N ASP A 92 14.01 -2.30 -13.10
CA ASP A 92 14.24 -2.09 -14.53
C ASP A 92 13.16 -2.82 -15.35
N GLY A 93 12.16 -2.06 -15.79
CA GLY A 93 11.05 -2.59 -16.60
C GLY A 93 9.96 -3.32 -15.81
N GLU A 94 10.00 -3.28 -14.47
CA GLU A 94 8.98 -3.90 -13.62
C GLU A 94 8.53 -3.03 -12.44
N LEU A 95 7.27 -3.22 -12.04
CA LEU A 95 6.70 -2.72 -10.80
C LEU A 95 6.52 -3.91 -9.86
N VAL A 96 7.11 -3.82 -8.68
CA VAL A 96 7.09 -4.86 -7.66
C VAL A 96 6.29 -4.37 -6.46
N SER A 97 5.35 -5.18 -6.00
CA SER A 97 4.50 -4.92 -4.85
C SER A 97 4.64 -6.04 -3.85
N GLU A 98 5.24 -5.76 -2.71
CA GLU A 98 5.57 -6.74 -1.67
C GLU A 98 4.76 -6.47 -0.43
N TRP A 99 4.06 -7.49 0.04
CA TRP A 99 3.22 -7.42 1.22
C TRP A 99 3.77 -8.37 2.26
N ASP A 100 3.87 -7.89 3.49
CA ASP A 100 4.14 -8.69 4.68
C ASP A 100 3.27 -8.19 5.82
N ILE A 101 2.09 -8.82 5.95
CA ILE A 101 1.01 -8.32 6.78
C ILE A 101 0.44 -9.38 7.73
N LYS A 102 -0.10 -8.89 8.83
CA LYS A 102 -0.92 -9.64 9.78
C LYS A 102 -2.34 -9.12 9.68
N LEU A 103 -3.24 -9.97 9.16
CA LEU A 103 -4.67 -9.70 9.14
C LEU A 103 -5.21 -9.52 10.57
N HIS A 104 -6.17 -8.62 10.73
CA HIS A 104 -6.91 -8.45 11.97
C HIS A 104 -7.62 -9.77 12.32
N PRO A 105 -7.62 -10.21 13.59
CA PRO A 105 -8.22 -11.50 13.98
C PRO A 105 -9.67 -11.70 13.51
N LEU A 106 -10.47 -10.63 13.50
CA LEU A 106 -11.84 -10.64 12.99
C LEU A 106 -11.98 -10.98 11.49
N LEU A 107 -10.91 -10.88 10.70
CA LEU A 107 -10.88 -11.22 9.27
C LEU A 107 -10.27 -12.60 8.99
N THR A 108 -9.84 -13.32 10.03
CA THR A 108 -9.25 -14.67 9.92
C THR A 108 -10.18 -15.70 9.26
N PRO A 109 -11.52 -15.67 9.41
CA PRO A 109 -12.41 -16.63 8.74
C PRO A 109 -12.52 -16.47 7.21
N ILE A 110 -12.07 -15.35 6.63
CA ILE A 110 -12.25 -15.01 5.19
C ILE A 110 -11.01 -15.40 4.36
N ARG A 111 -10.04 -16.13 4.95
CA ARG A 111 -8.79 -16.53 4.28
C ARG A 111 -8.96 -17.22 2.92
N GLY A 112 -10.12 -17.82 2.62
CA GLY A 112 -10.40 -18.49 1.34
C GLY A 112 -10.62 -17.56 0.14
N TRP A 113 -10.78 -16.25 0.34
CA TRP A 113 -11.02 -15.27 -0.74
C TRP A 113 -9.78 -14.42 -1.09
N VAL A 114 -8.69 -14.61 -0.34
CA VAL A 114 -7.42 -13.89 -0.51
C VAL A 114 -6.34 -14.89 -0.93
N ILE A 115 -6.59 -15.59 -2.04
CA ILE A 115 -5.61 -16.33 -2.85
C ILE A 115 -6.02 -16.16 -4.30
#